data_AF-A0A1N7IWQ0-F1
#
_entry.id   AF-A0A1N7IWQ0-F1
#
_cell.length_a   1.000
_cell.length_b   1.000
_cell.length_c   1.000
_cell.angle_alpha   90.00
_cell.angle_beta   90.00
_cell.angle_gamma   90.00
#
_symmetry.space_group_name_H-M   'P 1'
#
loop_
_entity.id
_entity.type
_entity.pdbx_description
1 polymer ?
#
loop_
_entity_poly.entity_id
_entity_poly.type
_entity_poly.pdbx_seq_one_letter_code
_entity_poly.pdbx_strand_id
1 'polypeptide(L)'
;MSELQDRRKAIEEIIQERILPKEHKQSNQAALCSALEGHYGIYVNQSTISRDLEVLNVKRDEEGHYVLGDLALIQRKKEELLLTLKKADAIKWDEMNTTILLMRSQDPSYTPVLCKLLEDYCDLIKNGKYKSQSYAINGPTGSICLHVSEELKKDLKKELHQVLNPK
;
A
#
# COMPACT_ATOMS: atom_id res chain seq x y z
N MET A 1 9.44 9.46 -13.07
CA MET A 1 9.81 8.26 -12.30
C MET A 1 10.81 7.47 -13.13
N SER A 2 11.63 6.61 -12.52
CA SER A 2 12.61 5.82 -13.29
C SER A 2 11.95 4.57 -13.89
N GLU A 3 12.39 4.13 -15.06
CA GLU A 3 11.89 2.90 -15.72
C GLU A 3 11.95 1.66 -14.81
N LEU A 4 12.90 1.65 -13.87
CA LEU A 4 13.04 0.59 -12.87
C LEU A 4 11.94 0.64 -11.80
N GLN A 5 11.51 1.83 -11.37
CA GLN A 5 10.38 1.98 -10.45
C GLN A 5 9.08 1.54 -11.12
N ASP A 6 8.85 1.97 -12.36
CA ASP A 6 7.63 1.64 -13.10
C ASP A 6 7.53 0.12 -13.35
N ARG A 7 8.65 -0.54 -13.70
CA ARG A 7 8.70 -2.00 -13.85
C ARG A 7 8.38 -2.74 -12.55
N ARG A 8 8.96 -2.33 -11.43
CA ARG A 8 8.72 -3.00 -10.14
C ARG A 8 7.28 -2.86 -9.71
N LYS A 9 6.69 -1.69 -9.91
CA LYS A 9 5.26 -1.47 -9.67
C LYS A 9 4.37 -2.40 -10.53
N ALA A 10 4.71 -2.56 -11.81
CA ALA A 10 3.99 -3.49 -12.68
C ALA A 10 4.11 -4.95 -12.20
N ILE A 11 5.28 -5.38 -11.72
CA ILE A 11 5.46 -6.72 -11.10
C ILE A 11 4.54 -6.89 -9.88
N GLU A 12 4.45 -5.88 -9.01
CA GLU A 12 3.57 -5.91 -7.85
C GLU A 12 2.09 -6.00 -8.22
N GLU A 13 1.65 -5.27 -9.24
CA GLU A 13 0.29 -5.32 -9.77
C GLU A 13 -0.05 -6.71 -10.32
N ILE A 14 0.81 -7.29 -11.16
CA ILE A 14 0.62 -8.63 -11.73
C ILE A 14 0.46 -9.70 -10.63
N ILE A 15 1.33 -9.67 -9.62
CA ILE A 15 1.34 -10.64 -8.52
C ILE A 15 0.03 -10.56 -7.71
N GLN A 16 -0.41 -9.34 -7.35
CA GLN A 16 -1.59 -9.17 -6.51
C GLN A 16 -2.90 -9.46 -7.22
N GLU A 17 -3.02 -9.00 -8.46
CA GLU A 17 -4.25 -9.17 -9.25
C GLU A 17 -4.30 -10.56 -9.92
N ARG A 18 -3.30 -11.41 -9.66
CA ARG A 18 -3.14 -12.75 -10.25
C ARG A 18 -3.24 -12.72 -11.78
N ILE A 19 -2.63 -11.70 -12.40
CA ILE A 19 -2.62 -11.47 -13.86
C ILE A 19 -1.52 -12.32 -14.50
N LEU A 20 -1.57 -13.62 -14.29
CA LEU A 20 -0.68 -14.56 -14.98
C LEU A 20 -1.39 -15.15 -16.18
N PRO A 21 -0.67 -15.45 -17.29
CA PRO A 21 -1.26 -16.13 -18.43
C PRO A 21 -1.91 -17.45 -18.01
N LYS A 22 -3.07 -17.78 -18.58
CA LYS A 22 -3.91 -18.92 -18.17
C LYS A 22 -3.20 -20.27 -18.29
N GLU A 23 -2.22 -20.38 -19.20
CA GLU A 23 -1.38 -21.57 -19.35
C GLU A 23 -0.47 -21.85 -18.14
N HIS A 24 -0.22 -20.85 -17.28
CA HIS A 24 0.61 -21.01 -16.09
C HIS A 24 -0.24 -21.33 -14.86
N LYS A 25 -0.31 -22.63 -14.52
CA LYS A 25 -0.93 -23.10 -13.27
C LYS A 25 -0.20 -22.60 -12.01
N GLN A 26 1.08 -22.22 -12.12
CA GLN A 26 1.90 -21.71 -11.02
C GLN A 26 2.72 -20.49 -11.46
N SER A 27 3.08 -19.65 -10.50
CA SER A 27 3.86 -18.45 -10.79
C SER A 27 5.32 -18.80 -11.05
N ASN A 28 5.86 -18.35 -12.17
CA ASN A 28 7.26 -18.51 -12.51
C ASN A 28 7.79 -17.26 -13.25
N GLN A 29 9.11 -17.14 -13.36
CA GLN A 29 9.74 -15.95 -13.93
C GLN A 29 9.38 -15.73 -15.41
N ALA A 30 9.18 -16.80 -16.19
CA ALA A 30 8.76 -16.69 -17.58
C ALA A 30 7.33 -16.15 -17.72
N ALA A 31 6.44 -16.59 -16.83
CA ALA A 31 5.06 -16.10 -16.76
C ALA A 31 5.02 -14.60 -16.43
N LEU A 32 5.88 -14.14 -15.51
CA LEU A 32 6.03 -12.72 -15.18
C LEU A 32 6.58 -11.90 -16.35
N CYS A 33 7.60 -12.39 -17.07
CA CYS A 33 8.09 -11.74 -18.29
C CYS A 33 6.95 -11.55 -19.31
N SER A 34 6.19 -12.62 -19.56
CA SER A 34 5.08 -12.60 -20.53
C SER A 34 3.95 -11.66 -20.11
N ALA A 35 3.63 -11.62 -18.81
CA ALA A 35 2.62 -10.71 -18.28
C ALA A 35 3.06 -9.23 -18.36
N LEU A 36 4.33 -8.93 -18.07
CA LEU A 36 4.88 -7.58 -18.20
C LEU A 36 4.88 -7.09 -19.64
N GLU A 37 5.24 -7.95 -20.59
CA GLU A 37 5.18 -7.64 -22.01
C GLU A 37 3.73 -7.42 -22.45
N GLY A 38 2.83 -8.35 -22.12
CA GLY A 38 1.44 -8.33 -22.57
C GLY A 38 0.59 -7.20 -21.99
N HIS A 39 0.78 -6.85 -20.72
CA HIS A 39 -0.06 -5.86 -20.03
C HIS A 39 0.57 -4.46 -19.97
N TYR A 40 1.90 -4.37 -19.98
CA TYR A 40 2.62 -3.11 -19.75
C TYR A 40 3.61 -2.77 -20.88
N GLY A 41 3.83 -3.66 -21.87
CA GLY A 41 4.81 -3.45 -22.93
C GLY A 41 6.26 -3.45 -22.45
N ILE A 42 6.54 -4.04 -21.28
CA ILE A 42 7.87 -4.03 -20.65
C ILE A 42 8.61 -5.32 -20.98
N TYR A 43 9.69 -5.20 -21.75
CA TYR A 43 10.54 -6.31 -22.17
C TYR A 43 11.69 -6.54 -21.19
N VAL A 44 11.68 -7.67 -20.50
CA VAL A 44 12.75 -8.06 -19.57
C VAL A 44 13.02 -9.56 -19.59
N ASN A 45 14.27 -9.93 -19.27
CA ASN A 45 14.66 -11.33 -19.14
C ASN A 45 14.43 -11.86 -17.71
N GLN A 46 14.45 -13.19 -17.57
CA GLN A 46 14.23 -13.87 -16.29
C GLN A 46 15.27 -13.47 -15.22
N SER A 47 16.52 -13.18 -15.60
CA SER A 47 17.55 -12.72 -14.67
C SER A 47 17.25 -11.34 -14.07
N THR A 48 16.59 -10.46 -14.83
CA THR A 48 16.14 -9.14 -14.35
C THR A 48 14.96 -9.32 -13.40
N ILE A 49 14.00 -10.17 -13.76
CA ILE A 49 12.90 -10.55 -12.89
C ILE A 49 13.42 -11.13 -11.57
N SER A 50 14.36 -12.06 -11.60
CA SER A 50 14.94 -12.66 -10.39
C SER A 50 15.47 -11.60 -9.42
N ARG A 51 16.23 -10.62 -9.93
CA ARG A 51 16.76 -9.51 -9.13
C ARG A 51 15.66 -8.61 -8.57
N ASP A 52 14.63 -8.32 -9.36
CA ASP A 52 13.52 -7.50 -8.88
C ASP A 52 12.66 -8.24 -7.86
N LEU A 53 12.43 -9.55 -8.02
CA LEU A 53 11.73 -10.38 -7.04
C LEU A 53 12.48 -10.43 -5.70
N GLU A 54 13.82 -10.51 -5.72
CA GLU A 54 14.65 -10.41 -4.50
C GLU A 54 14.50 -9.05 -3.82
N VAL A 55 14.56 -7.96 -4.59
CA VAL A 55 14.41 -6.59 -4.03
C VAL A 55 13.01 -6.35 -3.49
N LEU A 56 11.98 -6.88 -4.16
CA LEU A 56 10.59 -6.83 -3.74
C LEU A 56 10.28 -7.84 -2.62
N ASN A 57 11.25 -8.67 -2.23
CA ASN A 57 11.11 -9.73 -1.22
C ASN A 57 9.90 -10.65 -1.49
N VAL A 58 9.68 -10.99 -2.77
CA VAL A 58 8.56 -11.85 -3.19
C VAL A 58 8.77 -13.26 -2.66
N LYS A 59 7.74 -13.82 -2.04
CA LYS A 59 7.70 -15.19 -1.52
C LYS A 59 6.79 -16.06 -2.38
N ARG A 60 6.76 -17.36 -2.10
CA ARG A 60 5.75 -18.28 -2.64
C ARG A 60 4.77 -18.70 -1.56
N ASP A 61 3.49 -18.76 -1.90
CA ASP A 61 2.48 -19.41 -1.05
C ASP A 61 2.54 -20.94 -1.15
N GLU A 62 1.68 -21.61 -0.39
CA GLU A 62 1.59 -23.08 -0.35
C GLU A 62 1.17 -23.70 -1.70
N GLU A 63 0.48 -22.92 -2.54
CA GLU A 63 0.05 -23.30 -3.88
C GLU A 63 1.15 -23.08 -4.95
N GLY A 64 2.25 -22.42 -4.56
CA GLY A 64 3.39 -22.11 -5.44
C GLY A 64 3.21 -20.82 -6.25
N HIS A 65 2.28 -19.94 -5.87
CA HIS A 65 2.12 -18.62 -6.46
C HIS A 65 3.01 -17.59 -5.79
N TYR A 66 3.48 -16.61 -6.57
CA TYR A 66 4.21 -15.50 -6.01
C TYR A 66 3.27 -14.64 -5.17
N VAL A 67 3.76 -14.20 -4.01
CA VAL A 67 3.09 -13.27 -3.12
C VAL A 67 4.09 -12.21 -2.69
N LEU A 68 3.65 -10.95 -2.61
CA LEU A 68 4.53 -9.88 -2.17
C LEU A 68 4.98 -10.10 -0.74
N GLY A 69 6.25 -9.78 -0.46
CA GLY A 69 6.75 -9.73 0.91
C GLY A 69 6.16 -8.56 1.68
N ASP A 70 6.28 -8.61 3.01
CA ASP A 70 5.70 -7.63 3.93
C ASP A 70 6.10 -6.19 3.57
N LEU A 71 7.36 -5.97 3.15
CA LEU A 71 7.85 -4.65 2.74
C LEU A 71 7.15 -4.08 1.50
N ALA A 72 6.95 -4.89 0.46
CA ALA A 72 6.27 -4.45 -0.76
C ALA A 72 4.77 -4.23 -0.49
N LEU A 73 4.15 -5.07 0.35
CA LEU A 73 2.78 -4.85 0.83
C LEU A 73 2.63 -3.53 1.60
N ILE A 74 3.56 -3.24 2.52
CA ILE A 74 3.60 -1.97 3.27
C ILE A 74 3.75 -0.79 2.32
N GLN A 75 4.67 -0.85 1.36
CA GLN A 75 4.92 0.24 0.42
C GLN A 75 3.70 0.52 -0.48
N ARG A 76 3.04 -0.52 -0.99
CA ARG A 76 1.82 -0.33 -1.79
C ARG A 76 0.66 0.20 -0.96
N LYS A 77 0.45 -0.32 0.25
CA LYS A 77 -0.60 0.16 1.16
C LYS A 77 -0.38 1.61 1.57
N LYS A 78 0.89 1.99 1.76
CA LYS A 78 1.29 3.39 1.90
C LYS A 78 0.83 4.18 0.69
N GLU A 79 1.23 3.81 -0.53
CA GLU A 79 0.84 4.53 -1.76
C GLU A 79 -0.68 4.65 -1.96
N GLU A 80 -1.43 3.59 -1.70
CA GLU A 80 -2.89 3.55 -1.74
C GLU A 80 -3.50 4.53 -0.73
N LEU A 81 -3.00 4.52 0.51
CA LEU A 81 -3.38 5.48 1.54
C LEU A 81 -3.08 6.91 1.11
N LEU A 82 -1.89 7.18 0.56
CA LEU A 82 -1.50 8.51 0.10
C LEU A 82 -2.42 9.03 -1.01
N LEU A 83 -2.73 8.17 -1.97
CA LEU A 83 -3.59 8.53 -3.10
C LEU A 83 -5.03 8.77 -2.66
N THR A 84 -5.52 7.98 -1.71
CA THR A 84 -6.86 8.15 -1.14
C THR A 84 -6.94 9.43 -0.29
N LEU A 85 -5.92 9.73 0.52
CA LEU A 85 -5.84 10.99 1.28
C LEU A 85 -5.83 12.21 0.37
N LYS A 86 -5.12 12.16 -0.76
CA LYS A 86 -5.14 13.22 -1.78
C LYS A 86 -6.51 13.37 -2.44
N LYS A 87 -7.17 12.26 -2.80
CA LYS A 87 -8.53 12.28 -3.40
C LYS A 87 -9.59 12.81 -2.45
N ALA A 88 -9.47 12.49 -1.17
CA ALA A 88 -10.34 12.99 -0.12
C ALA A 88 -10.14 14.50 0.17
N ASP A 89 -9.09 15.12 -0.40
CA ASP A 89 -8.64 16.47 -0.05
C ASP A 89 -8.47 16.60 1.47
N ALA A 90 -7.74 15.65 2.06
CA ALA A 90 -7.43 15.66 3.48
C ALA A 90 -6.58 16.89 3.81
N ILE A 91 -7.16 17.91 4.45
CA ILE A 91 -6.51 19.22 4.60
C ILE A 91 -5.74 19.34 5.93
N LYS A 92 -6.08 18.56 6.95
CA LYS A 92 -5.50 18.73 8.27
C LYS A 92 -5.43 17.44 9.06
N TRP A 93 -4.38 17.31 9.86
CA TRP A 93 -4.31 16.31 10.90
C TRP A 93 -3.96 17.00 12.23
N ASP A 94 -4.49 16.46 13.33
CA ASP A 94 -4.24 16.95 14.68
C ASP A 94 -3.93 15.77 15.62
N GLU A 95 -3.28 16.05 16.74
CA GLU A 95 -2.88 15.05 17.71
C GLU A 95 -3.50 15.33 19.08
N MET A 96 -4.11 14.32 19.69
CA MET A 96 -4.45 14.34 21.11
C MET A 96 -4.03 13.01 21.73
N ASN A 97 -3.00 13.02 22.59
CA ASN A 97 -2.48 11.82 23.27
C ASN A 97 -2.15 10.70 22.26
N THR A 98 -2.72 9.50 22.39
CA THR A 98 -2.54 8.35 21.49
C THR A 98 -3.39 8.39 20.21
N THR A 99 -4.09 9.51 19.97
CA THR A 99 -5.00 9.69 18.84
C THR A 99 -4.37 10.54 17.74
N ILE A 100 -4.44 10.05 16.50
CA ILE A 100 -4.29 10.86 15.29
C ILE A 100 -5.69 11.19 14.79
N LEU A 101 -6.00 12.47 14.72
CA LEU A 101 -7.23 12.99 14.13
C LEU A 101 -6.93 13.39 12.68
N LEU A 102 -7.44 12.65 11.71
CA LEU A 102 -7.43 13.07 10.31
C LEU A 102 -8.73 13.81 10.03
N MET A 103 -8.63 15.12 9.78
CA MET A 103 -9.77 15.99 9.58
C MET A 103 -9.87 16.47 8.14
N ARG A 104 -11.12 16.50 7.68
CA ARG A 104 -11.64 17.20 6.52
C ARG A 104 -11.49 16.38 5.25
N SER A 105 -12.45 15.50 5.04
CA SER A 105 -12.79 15.08 3.67
C SER A 105 -13.80 16.07 3.13
N GLN A 106 -13.53 16.71 1.98
CA GLN A 106 -14.60 17.47 1.28
C GLN A 106 -15.75 16.54 0.84
N ASP A 107 -15.49 15.23 0.80
CA ASP A 107 -16.47 14.20 0.53
C ASP A 107 -16.47 13.11 1.64
N PRO A 108 -17.41 13.14 2.59
CA PRO A 108 -17.47 12.16 3.68
C PRO A 108 -17.63 10.70 3.22
N SER A 109 -17.90 10.43 1.93
CA SER A 109 -17.92 9.08 1.36
C SER A 109 -16.57 8.34 1.48
N TYR A 110 -15.45 9.07 1.57
CA TYR A 110 -14.12 8.48 1.74
C TYR A 110 -13.80 8.06 3.17
N THR A 111 -14.56 8.52 4.17
CA THR A 111 -14.27 8.27 5.60
C THR A 111 -14.17 6.77 5.93
N PRO A 112 -15.10 5.89 5.53
CA PRO A 112 -15.01 4.46 5.80
C PRO A 112 -13.81 3.79 5.11
N VAL A 113 -13.50 4.22 3.87
CA VAL A 113 -12.39 3.68 3.08
C VAL A 113 -11.06 4.03 3.73
N LEU A 114 -10.88 5.29 4.11
CA LEU A 114 -9.68 5.76 4.79
C LEU A 114 -9.49 5.10 6.17
N CYS A 115 -10.56 4.89 6.94
CA CYS A 115 -10.52 4.13 8.20
C CYS A 115 -9.92 2.74 7.97
N LYS A 116 -10.48 1.98 7.00
CA LYS A 116 -10.02 0.63 6.70
C LYS A 116 -8.57 0.61 6.21
N LEU A 117 -8.18 1.53 5.33
CA LEU A 117 -6.81 1.61 4.83
C LEU A 117 -5.80 1.93 5.93
N LEU A 118 -6.15 2.80 6.88
CA LEU A 118 -5.28 3.12 8.01
C LEU A 118 -5.09 1.92 8.93
N GLU A 119 -6.16 1.19 9.24
CA GLU A 119 -6.09 -0.05 10.04
C GLU A 119 -5.20 -1.09 9.38
N ASP A 120 -5.45 -1.39 8.09
CA ASP A 120 -4.67 -2.36 7.33
C ASP A 120 -3.18 -1.96 7.27
N TYR A 121 -2.88 -0.67 7.09
CA TYR A 121 -1.52 -0.17 7.04
C TYR A 121 -0.79 -0.29 8.39
N CYS A 122 -1.48 0.04 9.49
CA CYS A 122 -0.93 -0.09 10.83
C CYS A 122 -0.66 -1.55 11.22
N ASP A 123 -1.58 -2.45 10.87
CA ASP A 123 -1.43 -3.88 11.14
C ASP A 123 -0.23 -4.46 10.38
N LEU A 124 0.00 -4.01 9.14
CA LEU A 124 1.15 -4.40 8.32
C LEU A 124 2.48 -3.90 8.88
N ILE A 125 2.60 -2.62 9.25
CA ILE A 125 3.88 -2.05 9.76
C ILE A 125 4.38 -2.78 11.01
N LYS A 126 3.47 -3.27 11.85
CA LYS A 126 3.81 -3.91 13.12
C LYS A 126 3.63 -5.43 13.10
N ASN A 127 3.42 -6.05 11.94
CA ASN A 127 3.15 -7.49 11.81
C ASN A 127 2.05 -7.97 12.80
N GLY A 128 1.00 -7.17 13.00
CA GLY A 128 -0.09 -7.47 13.92
C GLY A 128 0.25 -7.42 15.43
N LYS A 129 1.46 -6.98 15.84
CA LYS A 129 1.84 -6.90 17.26
C LYS A 129 1.07 -5.86 18.07
N TYR A 130 0.57 -4.81 17.42
CA TYR A 130 -0.19 -3.75 18.08
C TYR A 130 -1.49 -3.57 17.32
N LYS A 131 -2.62 -3.68 18.02
CA LYS A 131 -3.92 -3.37 17.44
C LYS A 131 -4.01 -1.87 17.24
N SER A 132 -4.14 -1.45 15.99
CA SER A 132 -4.66 -0.12 15.68
C SER A 132 -6.19 -0.19 15.73
N GLN A 133 -6.83 0.90 16.13
CA GLN A 133 -8.28 0.98 16.05
C GLN A 133 -8.65 2.35 15.49
N SER A 134 -9.33 2.33 14.34
CA SER A 134 -9.83 3.54 13.72
C SER A 134 -11.32 3.68 13.99
N TYR A 135 -11.75 4.92 14.20
CA TYR A 135 -13.13 5.27 14.39
C TYR A 135 -13.48 6.40 13.42
N ALA A 136 -14.50 6.15 12.59
CA ALA A 136 -15.12 7.19 11.80
C ALA A 136 -16.02 8.04 12.70
N ILE A 137 -15.74 9.34 12.78
CA ILE A 137 -16.60 10.32 13.43
C ILE A 137 -17.36 11.05 12.32
N ASN A 138 -18.61 10.63 12.12
CA ASN A 138 -19.50 11.19 11.13
C ASN A 138 -20.06 12.54 11.62
N GLY A 139 -19.32 13.60 11.35
CA GLY A 139 -19.79 14.99 11.40
C GLY A 139 -19.93 15.58 9.99
N PRO A 140 -20.30 16.87 9.86
CA PRO A 140 -20.47 17.55 8.57
C PRO A 140 -19.23 17.50 7.66
N THR A 141 -18.05 17.25 8.24
CA THR A 141 -16.75 17.31 7.55
C THR A 141 -15.99 15.97 7.50
N GLY A 142 -16.60 14.86 7.93
CA GLY A 142 -16.00 13.52 7.97
C GLY A 142 -14.64 13.48 8.69
N SER A 143 -14.62 13.08 9.96
CA SER A 143 -13.37 13.01 10.74
C SER A 143 -13.01 11.56 11.03
N ILE A 144 -11.71 11.23 11.06
CA ILE A 144 -11.21 9.91 11.44
C ILE A 144 -10.36 10.06 12.70
N CYS A 145 -10.67 9.27 13.70
CA CYS A 145 -9.93 9.15 14.94
C CYS A 145 -9.20 7.80 14.93
N LEU A 146 -7.88 7.83 14.80
CA LEU A 146 -7.04 6.63 14.79
C LEU A 146 -6.28 6.54 16.12
N HIS A 147 -6.58 5.51 16.91
CA HIS A 147 -5.83 5.18 18.11
C HIS A 147 -4.66 4.26 17.76
N VAL A 148 -3.45 4.72 18.06
CA VAL A 148 -2.19 3.99 17.81
C VAL A 148 -1.25 4.09 19.01
N SER A 149 -0.29 3.17 19.10
CA SER A 149 0.79 3.29 20.09
C SER A 149 1.69 4.49 19.80
N GLU A 150 2.33 5.04 20.83
CA GLU A 150 3.24 6.20 20.72
C GLU A 150 4.39 5.97 19.72
N GLU A 151 4.88 4.72 19.60
CA GLU A 151 5.90 4.37 18.62
C GLU A 151 5.38 4.52 17.19
N LEU A 152 4.22 3.94 16.88
CA LEU A 152 3.62 3.95 15.55
C LEU A 152 3.16 5.35 15.15
N LYS A 153 2.75 6.15 16.15
CA LYS A 153 2.35 7.54 15.97
C LYS A 153 3.48 8.39 15.37
N LYS A 154 4.73 8.21 15.81
CA LYS A 154 5.88 8.97 15.29
C LYS A 154 6.17 8.67 13.82
N ASP A 155 6.09 7.39 13.44
CA ASP A 155 6.34 6.94 12.07
C ASP A 155 5.23 7.44 11.13
N LEU A 156 3.96 7.25 11.52
CA LEU A 156 2.80 7.76 10.77
C LEU A 156 2.84 9.28 10.61
N LYS A 157 3.24 10.02 11.65
CA LYS A 157 3.38 11.47 11.60
C LYS A 157 4.35 11.92 10.52
N LYS A 158 5.54 11.31 10.48
CA LYS A 158 6.58 11.67 9.51
C LYS A 158 6.07 11.45 8.08
N GLU A 159 5.36 10.35 7.88
CA GLU A 159 4.80 9.96 6.59
C GLU A 159 3.64 10.87 6.17
N LEU A 160 2.64 11.09 7.02
CA LEU A 160 1.50 11.97 6.75
C LEU A 160 1.95 13.42 6.50
N HIS A 161 2.96 13.91 7.21
CA HIS A 161 3.47 15.26 7.02
C HIS A 161 4.09 15.46 5.63
N GLN A 162 4.84 14.49 5.11
CA GLN A 162 5.41 14.55 3.76
C GLN A 162 4.34 14.59 2.66
N VAL A 163 3.18 14.01 2.94
CA VAL A 163 2.09 13.81 1.97
C VAL A 163 1.20 15.04 1.89
N LEU A 164 0.91 15.64 3.05
CA LEU A 164 0.06 16.80 3.18
C LEU A 164 0.81 18.12 2.91
N ASN A 165 2.15 18.11 3.00
CA ASN A 165 3.00 19.24 2.66
C ASN A 165 4.15 18.79 1.73
N PRO A 166 3.85 18.36 0.49
CA PRO A 166 4.90 18.02 -0.47
C PRO A 166 5.68 19.30 -0.81
N LYS A 167 7.01 19.25 -0.67
CA LYS A 167 7.91 20.32 -1.13
C LYS A 167 7.87 20.49 -2.64
#